data_AF-A0A1F7HGA6-F1
#
_entry.id   AF-A0A1F7HGA6-F1
#
_cell.length_a   1.000
_cell.length_b   1.000
_cell.length_c   1.000
_cell.angle_alpha   90.00
_cell.angle_beta   90.00
_cell.angle_gamma   90.00
#
_symmetry.space_group_name_H-M   'P 1'
#
loop_
_entity.id
_entity.type
_entity.pdbx_description
1 polymer ?
#
loop_
_entity_poly.entity_id
_entity_poly.type
_entity_poly.pdbx_seq_one_letter_code
_entity_poly.pdbx_strand_id
1 'polypeptide(L)' 'MKTKYIKALKKTVLFYAILHLIILLGYSVYTNNFKLLNLFNILDLELFFPNIPNGFMSDIFSVLILVIIYIIFLK' A
#
# COMPACT_ATOMS: atom_id res chain seq x y z
N MET A 1 2.80 13.73 -28.23
CA MET A 1 2.24 14.48 -27.08
C MET A 1 1.60 13.59 -26.01
N LYS A 2 0.67 12.67 -26.33
CA LYS A 2 0.00 11.79 -25.35
C LYS A 2 0.96 11.04 -24.39
N THR A 3 2.08 10.52 -24.90
CA THR A 3 3.06 9.76 -24.11
C THR A 3 3.76 10.58 -23.03
N LYS A 4 3.96 11.89 -23.23
CA LYS A 4 4.57 12.80 -22.25
C LYS A 4 3.66 12.99 -21.04
N TYR A 5 2.36 13.20 -21.27
CA TYR A 5 1.38 13.37 -20.20
C TYR A 5 1.15 12.07 -19.42
N ILE A 6 1.09 10.92 -20.10
CA ILE A 6 0.99 9.61 -19.42
C ILE A 6 2.24 9.35 -18.56
N LYS A 7 3.44 9.67 -19.07
CA LYS A 7 4.68 9.52 -18.31
C LYS A 7 4.73 10.47 -17.10
N ALA A 8 4.24 11.70 -17.25
CA ALA A 8 4.13 12.64 -16.15
C ALA A 8 3.13 12.14 -15.08
N LEU A 9 1.95 11.70 -15.49
CA LEU A 9 0.92 11.17 -14.60
C LEU A 9 1.44 9.99 -13.77
N LYS A 10 2.09 9.00 -14.41
CA LYS A 10 2.69 7.85 -13.70
C LYS A 10 3.70 8.29 -12.65
N LYS A 11 4.56 9.26 -12.98
CA LYS A 11 5.55 9.82 -12.03
C LYS A 11 4.88 10.55 -10.87
N THR A 12 3.83 11.31 -11.15
CA THR A 12 3.06 12.02 -10.12
C THR A 12 2.37 11.06 -9.17
N VAL A 13 1.71 10.02 -9.68
CA VAL A 13 1.09 8.97 -8.84
C VAL A 13 2.14 8.27 -7.99
N LEU A 14 3.28 7.90 -8.57
CA LEU A 14 4.37 7.27 -7.82
C LEU A 14 4.92 8.20 -6.72
N PHE A 15 5.08 9.48 -7.00
CA PHE A 15 5.53 10.46 -6.00
C PHE A 15 4.55 10.58 -4.83
N TYR A 16 3.25 10.68 -5.10
CA TYR A 16 2.24 10.70 -4.05
C TYR A 16 2.21 9.40 -3.25
N ALA A 17 2.33 8.23 -3.90
CA ALA A 17 2.39 6.96 -3.22
C ALA A 17 3.60 6.87 -2.27
N ILE A 18 4.77 7.33 -2.70
CA ILE A 18 5.98 7.38 -1.86
C ILE A 18 5.77 8.32 -0.66
N LEU A 19 5.26 9.55 -0.90
CA LEU A 19 5.00 10.49 0.19
C LEU A 19 3.99 9.95 1.19
N HIS A 20 2.91 9.33 0.71
CA HIS A 20 1.91 8.69 1.54
C HIS A 20 2.54 7.60 2.44
N LEU A 21 3.36 6.72 1.85
CA LEU A 21 4.07 5.68 2.62
C LEU A 21 5.03 6.26 3.67
N ILE A 22 5.74 7.35 3.36
CA ILE A 22 6.62 8.03 4.32
C ILE A 22 5.81 8.59 5.50
N ILE A 23 4.71 9.28 5.22
CA ILE A 23 3.83 9.84 6.25
C ILE A 23 3.25 8.71 7.11
N LEU A 24 2.77 7.65 6.48
CA LEU A 24 2.19 6.51 7.17
C LEU A 24 3.21 5.78 8.04
N LEU A 25 4.45 5.64 7.56
CA LEU A 25 5.55 5.08 8.34
C LEU A 25 5.85 5.96 9.57
N GLY A 26 6.00 7.28 9.39
CA GLY A 26 6.19 8.21 10.50
C GLY A 26 5.04 8.16 11.52
N TYR A 27 3.80 8.13 11.03
CA TYR A 27 2.61 8.08 11.88
C TYR A 27 2.46 6.73 12.61
N SER A 28 2.80 5.61 11.96
CA SER A 28 2.78 4.27 12.58
C SER A 28 3.77 4.17 13.73
N VAL A 29 4.96 4.76 13.58
CA VAL A 29 5.99 4.82 14.62
C VAL A 29 5.53 5.73 15.75
N TYR A 30 5.00 6.92 15.42
CA TYR A 30 4.50 7.86 16.41
C TYR A 30 3.36 7.28 17.27
N THR A 31 2.47 6.49 16.68
CA THR A 31 1.33 5.87 17.37
C THR A 31 1.62 4.49 17.95
N ASN A 32 2.82 3.92 17.73
CA ASN A 32 3.17 2.52 18.01
C ASN A 32 2.18 1.50 17.40
N ASN A 33 1.48 1.89 16.34
CA ASN A 33 0.47 1.06 15.69
C ASN A 33 0.96 0.60 14.31
N PHE A 34 1.74 -0.49 14.30
CA PHE A 34 2.27 -1.08 13.07
C PHE A 34 1.19 -1.73 12.19
N LYS A 35 -0.04 -1.91 12.68
CA LYS A 35 -1.15 -2.38 11.83
C LYS A 35 -1.43 -1.43 10.68
N LEU A 36 -1.09 -0.15 10.84
CA LEU A 36 -1.22 0.85 9.78
C LEU A 36 -0.35 0.54 8.55
N LEU A 37 0.73 -0.23 8.71
CA LEU A 37 1.60 -0.64 7.60
C LEU A 37 1.13 -1.92 6.89
N ASN A 38 0.02 -2.50 7.33
CA ASN A 38 -0.60 -3.62 6.64
C ASN A 38 -1.04 -3.17 5.24
N LEU A 39 -0.75 -3.97 4.21
CA LEU A 39 -1.05 -3.66 2.81
C LEU A 39 -2.55 -3.39 2.58
N PHE A 40 -3.43 -4.08 3.30
CA PHE A 40 -4.88 -3.92 3.15
C PHE A 40 -5.36 -2.60 3.75
N ASN A 41 -4.71 -2.14 4.81
CA ASN A 41 -4.94 -0.82 5.40
C ASN A 41 -4.37 0.28 4.50
N ILE A 42 -3.18 0.10 3.92
CA ILE A 42 -2.59 1.05 2.97
C ILE A 42 -3.48 1.25 1.74
N LEU A 43 -4.10 0.16 1.26
CA LEU A 43 -4.96 0.18 0.09
C LEU A 43 -6.44 0.48 0.42
N ASP A 44 -6.77 0.71 1.69
CA ASP A 44 -8.14 0.88 2.19
C ASP A 44 -9.12 -0.16 1.61
N LEU A 45 -8.71 -1.44 1.56
CA LEU A 45 -9.51 -2.49 0.93
C LEU A 45 -10.87 -2.71 1.61
N GLU A 46 -11.04 -2.25 2.85
CA GLU A 46 -12.32 -2.21 3.55
C GLU A 46 -13.40 -1.45 2.76
N LEU A 47 -13.02 -0.42 1.99
CA LEU A 47 -13.94 0.32 1.12
C LEU A 47 -14.58 -0.56 0.04
N PHE A 48 -13.89 -1.63 -0.38
CA PHE A 48 -14.38 -2.57 -1.39
C PHE A 48 -14.89 -3.87 -0.77
N PHE A 49 -14.34 -4.27 0.39
CA PHE A 49 -14.61 -5.52 1.07
C PHE A 49 -14.73 -5.28 2.58
N PRO A 50 -15.92 -4.91 3.09
CA PRO A 50 -16.12 -4.48 4.47
C PRO A 50 -15.94 -5.58 5.53
N ASN A 51 -15.74 -6.84 5.12
CA ASN A 51 -15.54 -7.99 6.01
C ASN A 51 -14.11 -8.56 5.95
N ILE A 52 -13.13 -7.80 5.45
CA ILE A 52 -11.73 -8.24 5.51
C ILE A 52 -11.33 -8.39 6.99
N PRO A 53 -10.71 -9.53 7.37
CA PRO A 53 -10.27 -9.73 8.75
C PRO A 53 -9.32 -8.61 9.17
N ASN A 54 -9.60 -7.97 10.30
CA ASN A 54 -8.71 -6.97 10.91
C ASN A 54 -8.04 -7.63 12.13
N GLY A 55 -6.78 -8.08 11.99
CA GLY A 55 -6.06 -8.83 13.04
C GLY A 55 -4.90 -9.66 12.49
N PHE A 56 -4.36 -10.59 13.29
CA PHE A 56 -3.16 -11.39 12.95
C PHE A 56 -3.26 -12.13 11.60
N MET A 57 -4.44 -12.67 11.26
CA MET A 57 -4.66 -13.30 9.95
C MET A 57 -4.52 -12.28 8.81
N SER A 58 -5.00 -11.06 8.98
CA SER A 58 -4.84 -9.96 8.03
C SER A 58 -3.38 -9.67 7.74
N ASP A 59 -2.55 -9.66 8.79
CA ASP A 59 -1.12 -9.37 8.67
C ASP A 59 -0.41 -10.46 7.86
N ILE A 60 -0.74 -11.73 8.11
CA ILE A 60 -0.24 -12.86 7.31
C ILE A 60 -0.65 -12.74 5.85
N PHE A 61 -1.94 -12.49 5.58
CA PHE A 61 -2.43 -12.36 4.20
C PHE A 61 -1.84 -11.15 3.50
N SER A 62 -1.66 -10.02 4.20
CA SER A 62 -1.01 -8.81 3.69
C SER A 62 0.42 -9.10 3.25
N VAL A 63 1.21 -9.78 4.08
CA VAL A 63 2.59 -10.18 3.73
C VAL A 63 2.59 -11.14 2.55
N LEU A 64 1.69 -12.12 2.53
CA LEU A 64 1.59 -13.08 1.44
C LEU A 64 1.26 -12.39 0.11
N ILE A 65 0.29 -11.48 0.09
CA ILE A 65 -0.05 -10.71 -1.12
C ILE A 65 1.10 -9.79 -1.54
N LEU A 66 1.78 -9.15 -0.60
CA LEU A 66 2.97 -8.35 -0.89
C LEU A 66 4.07 -9.19 -1.59
N VAL A 67 4.33 -10.41 -1.09
CA VAL A 67 5.30 -11.33 -1.69
C VAL A 67 4.88 -11.74 -3.10
N ILE A 68 3.59 -12.05 -3.31
CA ILE A 68 3.08 -12.38 -4.65
C ILE A 68 3.29 -11.21 -5.61
N ILE A 69 2.91 -10.00 -5.20
CA ILE A 69 3.10 -8.77 -6.00
C ILE A 69 4.58 -8.57 -6.31
N TYR A 70 5.45 -8.71 -5.32
CA TYR A 70 6.89 -8.60 -5.50
C TYR A 70 7.42 -9.61 -6.54
N ILE A 71 7.01 -10.87 -6.47
CA ILE A 71 7.39 -11.91 -7.45
C ILE A 71 6.89 -11.55 -8.85
N ILE A 72 5.66 -11.02 -8.98
CA ILE A 72 5.08 -10.59 -10.25
C ILE A 72 5.90 -9.46 -10.88
N PHE A 73 6.36 -8.49 -10.09
CA PHE A 73 7.17 -7.37 -10.57
C PHE A 73 8.65 -7.70 -10.76
N LEU A 74 9.16 -8.72 -10.08
CA LEU A 74 10.53 -9.21 -10.27
C LEU A 74 10.72 -9.93 -11.61
N LYS A 75 9.63 -10.48 -12.17
CA LYS A 75 9.60 -11.15 -13.47
C LYS A 75 9.31 -10.17 -14.60
#